data_AF-A0A7S3CKX4-F1
#
_entry.id   AF-A0A7S3CKX4-F1
#
_cell.length_a   1.000
_cell.length_b   1.000
_cell.length_c   1.000
_cell.angle_alpha   90.00
_cell.angle_beta   90.00
_cell.angle_gamma   90.00
#
_symmetry.space_group_name_H-M   'P 1'
#
loop_
_entity.id
_entity.type
_entity.pdbx_description
1 polymer ?
#
loop_
_entity_poly.entity_id
_entity_poly.type
_entity_poly.pdbx_seq_one_letter_code
_entity_poly.pdbx_strand_id
1 'polypeptide(L)'
;MSRVDKKLFMFGGYDGEKCFNDIDILDLDTMTWISPQVHGNLPMARNAHTMTVLGKKLYLFGGHSGNKHLKDLHVFDTETLTWTEPQIFGSSPKGLRGHTANLIGSKIYLFGGYDGRGRSLKKIIPSNDLYVLNTENMHWSHPLEFEKAPSGRQ
;
A
#
# COMPACT_ATOMS: atom_id res chain seq x y z
N MET A 1 -6.52 6.21 2.41
CA MET A 1 -7.76 6.69 1.78
C MET A 1 -7.45 7.04 0.33
N SER A 2 -8.30 6.60 -0.60
CA SER A 2 -8.06 6.73 -2.04
C SER A 2 -9.37 7.06 -2.76
N ARG A 3 -9.35 8.00 -3.71
CA ARG A 3 -10.55 8.44 -4.44
C ARG A 3 -10.72 7.67 -5.75
N VAL A 4 -11.90 7.10 -5.97
CA VAL A 4 -12.34 6.58 -7.28
C VAL A 4 -13.68 7.22 -7.59
N ASP A 5 -13.74 7.95 -8.71
CA ASP A 5 -14.87 8.79 -9.09
C ASP A 5 -15.31 9.75 -7.96
N LYS A 6 -16.53 9.55 -7.45
CA LYS A 6 -17.14 10.30 -6.35
C LYS A 6 -17.18 9.52 -5.04
N LYS A 7 -16.29 8.54 -4.87
CA LYS A 7 -16.20 7.71 -3.67
C LYS A 7 -14.80 7.78 -3.09
N LEU A 8 -14.69 7.96 -1.78
CA LEU A 8 -13.44 7.79 -1.05
C LEU A 8 -13.44 6.42 -0.38
N PHE A 9 -12.47 5.59 -0.76
CA PHE A 9 -12.25 4.28 -0.17
C PHE A 9 -11.20 4.37 0.93
N MET A 10 -11.50 3.80 2.09
CA MET A 10 -10.57 3.63 3.19
C MET A 10 -10.40 2.14 3.44
N PHE A 11 -9.14 1.73 3.66
CA PHE A 11 -8.81 0.38 4.06
C PHE A 11 -7.98 0.46 5.34
N GLY A 12 -8.28 -0.39 6.31
CA GLY A 12 -7.48 -0.58 7.51
C GLY A 12 -7.28 0.68 8.37
N GLY A 13 -6.17 0.72 9.11
CA GLY A 13 -5.93 1.74 10.13
C GLY A 13 -5.50 1.13 11.46
N TYR A 14 -5.38 1.96 12.50
CA TYR A 14 -5.03 1.55 13.86
C TYR A 14 -5.69 2.51 14.85
N ASP A 15 -6.39 1.96 15.85
CA ASP A 15 -7.13 2.73 16.87
C ASP A 15 -6.32 2.94 18.17
N GLY A 16 -5.09 2.42 18.25
CA GLY A 16 -4.32 2.39 19.49
C GLY A 16 -4.29 1.01 20.15
N GLU A 17 -5.15 0.10 19.74
CA GLU A 17 -5.22 -1.27 20.27
C GLU A 17 -5.03 -2.31 19.16
N LYS A 18 -5.75 -2.18 18.05
CA LYS A 18 -5.74 -3.15 16.94
C LYS A 18 -5.71 -2.48 15.57
N CYS A 19 -5.19 -3.22 14.60
CA CYS A 19 -5.30 -2.84 13.20
C CYS A 19 -6.63 -3.33 12.61
N PHE A 20 -7.08 -2.68 11.53
CA PHE A 20 -8.29 -3.05 10.80
C PHE A 20 -7.98 -3.56 9.39
N ASN A 21 -8.92 -4.30 8.79
CA ASN A 21 -8.90 -4.78 7.39
C ASN A 21 -10.25 -4.63 6.67
N ASP A 22 -11.14 -3.79 7.19
CA ASP A 22 -12.38 -3.40 6.54
C ASP A 22 -12.14 -2.41 5.40
N ILE A 23 -13.13 -2.34 4.50
CA ILE A 23 -13.29 -1.25 3.55
C ILE A 23 -14.47 -0.41 4.00
N ASP A 24 -14.25 0.89 4.15
CA ASP A 24 -15.30 1.88 4.28
C ASP A 24 -15.26 2.84 3.09
N ILE A 25 -16.44 3.23 2.63
CA ILE A 25 -16.62 4.10 1.47
C ILE A 25 -17.41 5.33 1.90
N LEU A 26 -16.84 6.51 1.70
CA LEU A 26 -17.60 7.76 1.75
C LEU A 26 -18.11 8.10 0.35
N ASP A 27 -19.42 8.10 0.17
CA ASP A 27 -20.03 8.66 -1.03
C ASP A 27 -19.98 10.19 -0.94
N LEU A 28 -19.37 10.84 -1.93
CA LEU A 28 -19.15 12.29 -1.93
C LEU A 28 -20.35 13.09 -2.44
N ASP A 29 -21.33 12.45 -3.09
CA ASP A 29 -22.57 13.13 -3.46
C ASP A 29 -23.52 13.24 -2.27
N THR A 30 -23.64 12.17 -1.49
CA THR A 30 -24.56 12.12 -0.33
C THR A 30 -23.88 12.41 1.00
N MET A 31 -22.53 12.43 1.04
CA MET A 31 -21.73 12.53 2.26
C MET A 31 -22.06 11.45 3.29
N THR A 32 -22.38 10.22 2.83
CA THR A 32 -22.71 9.08 3.69
C THR A 32 -21.67 7.97 3.63
N TRP A 33 -21.43 7.35 4.77
CA TRP A 33 -20.57 6.17 4.88
C TRP A 33 -21.31 4.90 4.48
N ILE A 34 -20.60 4.02 3.78
CA ILE A 34 -21.05 2.72 3.34
C ILE A 34 -19.97 1.71 3.76
N SER A 35 -20.37 0.68 4.51
CA SER A 35 -19.52 -0.46 4.82
C SER A 35 -19.96 -1.64 3.95
N PRO A 36 -19.43 -1.78 2.73
CA PRO A 36 -19.86 -2.80 1.80
C PRO A 36 -19.47 -4.20 2.26
N GLN A 37 -20.23 -5.20 1.82
CA GLN A 37 -19.74 -6.57 1.81
C GLN A 37 -18.65 -6.70 0.74
N VAL A 38 -17.48 -7.18 1.14
CA VAL A 38 -16.33 -7.41 0.24
C VAL A 38 -16.02 -8.90 0.10
N HIS A 39 -15.39 -9.27 -1.01
CA HIS A 39 -15.15 -10.67 -1.38
C HIS A 39 -13.67 -10.94 -1.75
N GLY A 40 -13.34 -12.21 -1.98
CA GLY A 40 -12.05 -12.65 -2.51
C GLY A 40 -10.96 -12.87 -1.47
N ASN A 41 -9.71 -12.53 -1.81
CA ASN A 41 -8.54 -12.74 -0.96
C ASN A 41 -8.32 -11.52 -0.06
N LEU A 42 -9.03 -11.48 1.08
CA LEU A 42 -8.99 -10.34 1.99
C LEU A 42 -7.57 -10.12 2.56
N PRO A 43 -7.02 -8.89 2.48
CA PRO A 43 -5.74 -8.59 3.09
C PRO A 43 -5.82 -8.65 4.63
N MET A 44 -4.68 -8.98 5.26
CA MET A 44 -4.54 -8.88 6.72
C MET A 44 -4.76 -7.45 7.24
N ALA A 45 -5.26 -7.33 8.46
CA ALA A 45 -5.38 -6.07 9.18
C ALA A 45 -4.04 -5.34 9.29
N ARG A 46 -4.02 -4.05 8.94
CA ARG A 46 -2.78 -3.27 8.82
C ARG A 46 -2.96 -1.77 8.94
N ASN A 47 -1.90 -1.10 9.36
CA ASN A 47 -1.75 0.36 9.27
C ASN A 47 -0.50 0.74 8.47
N ALA A 48 -0.33 2.04 8.19
CA ALA A 48 0.84 2.60 7.52
C ALA A 48 1.20 1.92 6.17
N HIS A 49 0.19 1.42 5.47
CA HIS A 49 0.27 0.92 4.10
C HIS A 49 0.09 2.06 3.10
N THR A 50 0.31 1.80 1.81
CA THR A 50 -0.12 2.69 0.73
C THR A 50 -1.21 2.02 -0.09
N MET A 51 -2.11 2.83 -0.66
CA MET A 51 -3.18 2.37 -1.54
C MET A 51 -3.28 3.29 -2.75
N THR A 52 -2.76 2.83 -3.89
CA THR A 52 -2.63 3.63 -5.12
C THR A 52 -3.76 3.30 -6.10
N VAL A 53 -4.39 4.34 -6.67
CA VAL A 53 -5.49 4.18 -7.62
C VAL A 53 -4.96 4.04 -9.04
N LEU A 54 -5.44 3.04 -9.78
CA LEU A 54 -5.28 2.93 -11.24
C LEU A 54 -6.62 2.52 -11.87
N GLY A 55 -7.26 3.46 -12.56
CA GLY A 55 -8.62 3.25 -13.08
C GLY A 55 -9.62 2.96 -11.96
N LYS A 56 -10.29 1.80 -12.02
CA LYS A 56 -11.23 1.31 -10.99
C LYS A 56 -10.59 0.36 -9.98
N LYS A 57 -9.26 0.26 -9.95
CA LYS A 57 -8.52 -0.67 -9.09
C LYS A 57 -7.69 0.08 -8.05
N LEU A 58 -7.65 -0.45 -6.84
CA LEU A 58 -6.84 0.04 -5.73
C LEU A 58 -5.72 -0.97 -5.44
N TYR A 59 -4.47 -0.53 -5.60
CA TYR A 59 -3.28 -1.33 -5.34
C TYR A 59 -2.80 -1.05 -3.92
N LEU A 60 -3.03 -2.01 -3.03
CA LEU A 60 -2.62 -1.99 -1.64
C LEU A 60 -1.26 -2.67 -1.50
N PHE A 61 -0.25 -1.96 -0.97
CA PHE A 61 1.05 -2.55 -0.69
C PHE A 61 1.52 -2.29 0.74
N GLY A 62 2.08 -3.33 1.34
CA GLY A 62 2.80 -3.27 2.60
C GLY A 62 1.94 -2.86 3.79
N GLY A 63 2.55 -2.12 4.72
CA GLY A 63 1.98 -1.76 6.01
C GLY A 63 2.54 -2.59 7.17
N HIS A 64 1.93 -2.44 8.34
CA HIS A 64 2.28 -3.19 9.54
C HIS A 64 1.04 -3.78 10.18
N SER A 65 1.07 -5.07 10.54
CA SER A 65 -0.10 -5.79 11.07
C SER A 65 -0.27 -5.72 12.59
N GLY A 66 0.43 -4.78 13.24
CA GLY A 66 0.71 -4.82 14.68
C GLY A 66 1.86 -5.75 15.08
N ASN A 67 2.09 -6.84 14.34
CA ASN A 67 3.15 -7.82 14.66
C ASN A 67 4.31 -7.83 13.67
N LYS A 68 4.06 -7.59 12.38
CA LYS A 68 5.09 -7.66 11.32
C LYS A 68 4.88 -6.61 10.23
N HIS A 69 5.98 -6.25 9.57
CA HIS A 69 5.94 -5.52 8.31
C HIS A 69 5.41 -6.44 7.22
N LEU A 70 4.47 -5.94 6.45
CA LEU A 70 3.82 -6.67 5.36
C LEU A 70 4.51 -6.32 4.04
N LYS A 71 4.53 -7.31 3.12
CA LYS A 71 5.20 -7.25 1.81
C LYS A 71 4.30 -7.71 0.66
N ASP A 72 3.06 -8.02 0.99
CA ASP A 72 2.03 -8.47 0.07
C ASP A 72 1.52 -7.30 -0.77
N LEU A 73 1.09 -7.63 -1.99
CA LEU A 73 0.38 -6.74 -2.89
C LEU A 73 -1.02 -7.29 -3.04
N HIS A 74 -2.03 -6.48 -2.73
CA HIS A 74 -3.41 -6.80 -3.02
C HIS A 74 -3.99 -5.78 -3.99
N VAL A 75 -4.93 -6.22 -4.82
CA VAL A 75 -5.67 -5.35 -5.73
C VAL A 75 -7.16 -5.48 -5.42
N PHE A 76 -7.78 -4.36 -5.06
CA PHE A 76 -9.23 -4.25 -4.88
C PHE A 76 -9.85 -3.71 -6.16
N ASP A 77 -10.81 -4.44 -6.70
CA ASP A 77 -11.64 -3.99 -7.81
C ASP A 77 -12.88 -3.28 -7.25
N THR A 78 -13.02 -1.99 -7.54
CA THR A 78 -14.08 -1.16 -6.94
C THR A 78 -15.47 -1.38 -7.56
N GLU A 79 -15.55 -2.05 -8.70
CA GLU A 79 -16.82 -2.35 -9.38
C GLU A 79 -17.41 -3.67 -8.82
N THR A 80 -16.54 -4.66 -8.61
CA THR A 80 -16.92 -5.98 -8.10
C THR A 80 -16.76 -6.13 -6.58
N LEU A 81 -16.20 -5.13 -5.90
CA LEU A 81 -15.91 -5.12 -4.47
C LEU A 81 -15.11 -6.35 -4.01
N THR A 82 -14.18 -6.78 -4.86
CA THR A 82 -13.43 -8.03 -4.69
C THR A 82 -11.94 -7.76 -4.58
N TRP A 83 -11.32 -8.36 -3.56
CA TRP A 83 -9.88 -8.40 -3.38
C TRP A 83 -9.25 -9.57 -4.15
N THR A 84 -8.11 -9.29 -4.75
CA THR A 84 -7.23 -10.30 -5.36
C THR A 84 -5.82 -10.14 -4.82
N GLU A 85 -5.07 -11.23 -4.78
CA GLU A 85 -3.64 -11.23 -4.49
C GLU A 85 -2.92 -11.72 -5.76
N PRO A 86 -2.48 -10.80 -6.64
CA PRO A 86 -1.86 -11.21 -7.90
C PRO A 86 -0.51 -11.87 -7.64
N GLN A 87 -0.13 -12.78 -8.53
CA GLN A 87 1.24 -13.27 -8.57
C GLN A 87 2.18 -12.11 -8.95
N ILE A 88 3.19 -11.91 -8.13
CA ILE A 88 4.21 -10.86 -8.32
C ILE A 88 5.54 -11.48 -8.73
N PHE A 89 6.29 -10.74 -9.55
CA PHE A 89 7.59 -11.14 -10.06
C PHE A 89 8.66 -10.09 -9.75
N GLY A 90 9.93 -10.43 -9.97
CA GLY A 90 11.05 -9.50 -9.80
C GLY A 90 11.45 -9.25 -8.34
N SER A 91 12.02 -8.08 -8.09
CA SER A 91 12.64 -7.72 -6.81
C SER A 91 11.73 -6.84 -5.97
N SER A 92 10.78 -7.44 -5.27
CA SER A 92 9.86 -6.72 -4.38
C SER A 92 10.52 -6.31 -3.06
N PRO A 93 10.00 -5.26 -2.38
CA PRO A 93 10.43 -4.93 -1.03
C PRO A 93 10.23 -6.09 -0.05
N LYS A 94 11.11 -6.24 0.95
CA LYS A 94 10.99 -7.28 2.00
C LYS A 94 9.87 -7.00 3.02
N GLY A 95 9.19 -5.87 2.87
CA GLY A 95 8.07 -5.39 3.66
C GLY A 95 8.35 -3.96 4.11
N LEU A 96 7.38 -3.07 3.96
CA LEU A 96 7.56 -1.64 4.20
C LEU A 96 6.33 -1.07 4.90
N ARG A 97 6.54 -0.22 5.92
CA ARG A 97 5.50 0.63 6.51
C ARG A 97 5.89 2.10 6.42
N GLY A 98 4.92 2.99 6.36
CA GLY A 98 5.16 4.44 6.27
C GLY A 98 5.91 4.86 5.00
N HIS A 99 5.85 4.05 3.95
CA HIS A 99 6.41 4.44 2.66
C HIS A 99 5.41 5.32 1.91
N THR A 100 5.91 6.01 0.88
CA THR A 100 5.06 6.73 -0.08
C THR A 100 4.91 5.89 -1.35
N ALA A 101 3.79 6.05 -2.05
CA ALA A 101 3.56 5.41 -3.34
C ALA A 101 2.88 6.39 -4.31
N ASN A 102 3.36 6.45 -5.56
CA ASN A 102 2.82 7.33 -6.60
C ASN A 102 2.70 6.58 -7.93
N LEU A 103 1.60 6.80 -8.65
CA LEU A 103 1.37 6.25 -9.98
C LEU A 103 1.91 7.21 -11.06
N ILE A 104 2.68 6.68 -12.02
CA ILE A 104 3.05 7.37 -13.25
C ILE A 104 2.86 6.40 -14.41
N GLY A 105 1.91 6.68 -15.31
CA GLY A 105 1.50 5.74 -16.36
C GLY A 105 0.98 4.44 -15.76
N SER A 106 1.60 3.31 -16.15
CA SER A 106 1.33 1.96 -15.62
C SER A 106 2.33 1.50 -14.55
N LYS A 107 3.04 2.45 -13.91
CA LYS A 107 4.07 2.14 -12.91
C LYS A 107 3.77 2.81 -11.59
N ILE A 108 3.85 2.02 -10.51
CA ILE A 108 3.73 2.52 -9.13
C ILE A 108 5.14 2.59 -8.52
N TYR A 109 5.53 3.78 -8.10
CA TYR A 109 6.83 4.09 -7.51
C TYR A 109 6.69 4.18 -6.00
N LEU A 110 7.41 3.31 -5.28
CA LEU A 110 7.46 3.28 -3.83
C LEU A 110 8.80 3.85 -3.37
N PHE A 111 8.75 4.82 -2.47
CA PHE A 111 9.95 5.41 -1.89
C PHE A 111 9.87 5.48 -0.37
N GLY A 112 10.98 5.11 0.26
CA GLY A 112 11.20 5.20 1.69
C GLY A 112 10.43 4.16 2.51
N GLY A 113 9.96 4.59 3.68
CA GLY A 113 9.36 3.74 4.70
C GLY A 113 10.39 3.02 5.56
N TYR A 114 9.90 2.09 6.38
CA TYR A 114 10.71 1.30 7.30
C TYR A 114 10.42 -0.18 7.11
N ASP A 115 11.49 -0.99 6.99
CA ASP A 115 11.45 -2.42 6.72
C ASP A 115 11.76 -3.29 7.95
N GLY A 116 11.87 -2.67 9.13
CA GLY A 116 12.27 -3.33 10.36
C GLY A 116 13.78 -3.48 10.56
N ARG A 117 14.61 -3.19 9.55
CA ARG A 117 16.08 -3.29 9.62
C ARG A 117 16.69 -1.96 10.08
N GLY A 118 17.94 -2.00 10.55
CA GLY A 118 18.64 -0.76 10.95
C GLY A 118 18.12 -0.12 12.24
N ARG A 119 17.89 -0.91 13.30
CA ARG A 119 17.82 -0.36 14.66
C ARG A 119 19.24 -0.25 15.22
N SER A 120 19.84 0.93 15.14
CA SER A 120 20.91 1.27 16.10
C SER A 120 20.24 1.66 17.40
N LEU A 121 20.81 1.29 18.54
CA LEU A 121 20.34 1.30 19.94
C LEU A 121 19.25 2.33 20.39
N LYS A 122 18.95 3.40 19.65
CA LYS A 122 17.83 4.34 19.90
C LYS A 122 17.15 4.93 18.65
N LYS A 123 17.50 4.53 17.42
CA LYS A 123 17.04 5.19 16.19
C LYS A 123 16.56 4.19 15.14
N ILE A 124 15.34 4.40 14.66
CA ILE A 124 14.81 3.81 13.43
C ILE A 124 15.56 4.43 12.25
N ILE A 125 16.10 3.61 11.36
CA ILE A 125 16.69 4.06 10.10
C ILE A 125 15.67 3.75 9.00
N PRO A 126 14.95 4.75 8.47
CA PRO A 126 14.08 4.54 7.32
C PRO A 126 14.89 4.26 6.06
N SER A 127 14.30 3.50 5.14
CA SER A 127 14.86 3.22 3.82
C SER A 127 14.90 4.49 2.95
N ASN A 128 15.87 4.54 2.04
CA ASN A 128 15.94 5.47 0.91
C ASN A 128 15.82 4.75 -0.44
N ASP A 129 15.39 3.49 -0.42
CA ASP A 129 15.22 2.68 -1.61
C ASP A 129 14.05 3.17 -2.45
N LEU A 130 14.20 3.06 -3.77
CA LEU A 130 13.12 3.17 -4.72
C LEU A 130 12.75 1.77 -5.23
N TYR A 131 11.46 1.46 -5.20
CA TYR A 131 10.90 0.27 -5.84
C TYR A 131 9.88 0.69 -6.88
N VAL A 132 9.82 -0.02 -8.00
CA VAL A 132 8.88 0.28 -9.08
C VAL A 132 8.13 -0.99 -9.46
N LEU A 133 6.82 -0.97 -9.29
CA LEU A 133 5.91 -2.02 -9.77
C LEU A 133 5.38 -1.63 -11.14
N ASN A 134 5.63 -2.46 -12.15
CA ASN A 134 4.90 -2.38 -13.42
C ASN A 134 3.57 -3.14 -13.27
N THR A 135 2.44 -2.44 -13.42
CA THR A 135 1.10 -3.01 -13.20
C THR A 135 0.58 -3.83 -14.37
N GLU A 136 1.21 -3.75 -15.56
CA GLU A 136 0.81 -4.53 -16.74
C GLU A 136 1.27 -5.99 -16.65
N ASN A 137 2.39 -6.23 -15.96
CA ASN A 137 2.98 -7.57 -15.84
C ASN A 137 3.30 -7.97 -14.39
N MET A 138 2.89 -7.17 -13.40
CA MET A 138 3.11 -7.39 -11.97
C MET A 138 4.58 -7.63 -11.59
N HIS A 139 5.49 -6.96 -12.29
CA HIS A 139 6.93 -7.12 -12.08
C HIS A 139 7.52 -5.95 -11.29
N TRP A 140 8.18 -6.27 -10.18
CA TRP A 140 8.93 -5.31 -9.38
C TRP A 140 10.35 -5.13 -9.90
N SER A 141 10.82 -3.89 -9.88
CA SER A 141 12.21 -3.52 -10.11
C SER A 141 12.72 -2.63 -8.99
N HIS A 142 14.02 -2.74 -8.71
CA HIS A 142 14.72 -1.94 -7.70
C HIS A 142 15.93 -1.30 -8.38
N PRO A 143 15.78 -0.09 -8.93
CA PRO A 143 16.88 0.58 -9.61
C PRO A 143 17.98 0.93 -8.59
N LEU A 144 19.20 0.48 -8.87
CA LEU A 144 20.32 0.52 -7.91
C LEU A 144 21.05 1.87 -7.85
N GLU A 145 20.76 2.80 -8.76
CA GLU A 145 21.57 4.01 -8.93
C GLU A 145 20.70 5.26 -8.99
N PHE A 146 20.86 6.12 -7.99
CA PHE A 146 20.41 7.50 -8.05
C PHE A 146 21.50 8.36 -7.43
N GLU A 147 22.37 8.93 -8.27
CA GLU A 147 23.15 10.09 -7.84
C GLU A 147 22.16 11.11 -7.26
N LYS A 148 22.38 11.53 -6.00
CA LYS A 148 21.53 12.49 -5.26
C LYS A 148 20.15 11.97 -4.82
N ALA A 149 19.99 10.67 -4.57
CA ALA A 149 18.78 10.15 -3.91
C ALA A 149 18.49 10.93 -2.60
N PRO A 150 17.22 11.26 -2.31
CA PRO A 150 16.88 11.84 -1.02
C PRO A 150 17.25 10.88 0.13
N SER A 151 17.58 11.42 1.31
CA SER A 151 17.79 10.61 2.52
C SER A 151 16.58 9.75 2.86
N GLY A 152 16.79 8.66 3.61
CA GLY A 152 15.70 7.78 4.01
C GLY A 152 14.67 8.50 4.89
N ARG A 153 13.38 8.22 4.67
CA ARG A 153 12.24 8.84 5.37
C ARG A 153 11.04 7.90 5.45
N GLN A 154 10.20 8.07 6.46
CA GLN A 154 8.89 7.42 6.62
C GLN A 154 7.85 8.44 7.08
#